data_AF-A0A959IDT9-F1
#
_entry.id   AF-A0A959IDT9-F1
#
_cell.length_a   1.000
_cell.length_b   1.000
_cell.length_c   1.000
_cell.angle_alpha   90.00
_cell.angle_beta   90.00
_cell.angle_gamma   90.00
#
_symmetry.space_group_name_H-M   'P 1'
#
loop_
_entity.id
_entity.type
_entity.pdbx_description
1 polymer ?
#
loop_
_entity_poly.entity_id
_entity_poly.type
_entity_poly.pdbx_seq_one_letter_code
_entity_poly.pdbx_strand_id
1 'polypeptide(L)'
;MPLYRHPNSFILESGAELPALEIQYHTYGRLNARADNAVWVFHALTGNSAVHEWWPEMMGPGRPLDPARHYIVCANMLGSCYGT
;
A
#
# COMPACT_ATOMS: atom_id res chain seq x y z
N MET A 1 -3.74 -0.29 -12.18
CA MET A 1 -3.57 -0.22 -10.72
C MET A 1 -2.81 1.04 -10.37
N PRO A 2 -3.12 1.70 -9.25
CA PRO A 2 -2.38 2.88 -8.80
C PRO A 2 -0.88 2.61 -8.70
N LEU A 3 -0.07 3.57 -9.12
CA LEU A 3 1.38 3.49 -9.14
C LEU A 3 1.94 4.78 -8.56
N TYR A 4 2.80 4.66 -7.54
CA TYR A 4 3.61 5.76 -7.07
C TYR A 4 4.95 5.73 -7.81
N ARG A 5 5.35 6.86 -8.41
CA ARG A 5 6.68 7.03 -9.00
C ARG A 5 7.45 8.01 -8.12
N HIS A 6 8.57 7.56 -7.58
CA HIS A 6 9.45 8.45 -6.84
C HIS A 6 10.07 9.46 -7.82
N PRO A 7 10.04 10.78 -7.54
CA PRO A 7 10.42 11.79 -8.53
C PRO A 7 11.93 11.88 -8.79
N ASN A 8 12.74 11.35 -7.89
CA ASN A 8 14.20 11.36 -7.96
C ASN A 8 14.73 9.92 -7.81
N SER A 9 16.04 9.77 -7.82
CA SER A 9 16.64 8.52 -7.37
C SER A 9 16.47 8.31 -5.88
N PHE A 10 16.32 7.04 -5.48
CA PHE A 10 16.13 6.63 -4.10
C PHE A 10 17.39 5.96 -3.58
N ILE A 11 17.99 6.52 -2.53
CA ILE A 11 19.19 5.98 -1.89
C ILE A 11 18.76 4.97 -0.82
N LEU A 12 19.24 3.75 -0.95
CA LEU A 12 19.03 2.66 0.00
C LEU A 12 19.92 2.83 1.22
N GLU A 13 19.58 2.15 2.32
CA GLU A 13 20.41 2.12 3.53
C GLU A 13 21.84 1.61 3.26
N SER A 14 22.00 0.71 2.27
CA SER A 14 23.32 0.22 1.83
C SER A 14 24.16 1.26 1.07
N GLY A 15 23.60 2.43 0.76
CA GLY A 15 24.22 3.45 -0.10
C GLY A 15 24.03 3.21 -1.60
N ALA A 16 23.46 2.07 -2.00
CA ALA A 16 23.10 1.84 -3.40
C ALA A 16 21.91 2.72 -3.83
N GLU A 17 21.79 2.95 -5.13
CA GLU A 17 20.81 3.86 -5.72
C GLU A 17 19.80 3.12 -6.60
N LEU A 18 18.51 3.45 -6.44
CA LEU A 18 17.44 3.05 -7.35
C LEU A 18 17.02 4.27 -8.19
N PRO A 19 17.35 4.33 -9.50
CA PRO A 19 17.16 5.54 -10.30
C PRO A 19 15.69 5.82 -10.68
N ALA A 20 14.83 4.80 -10.66
CA ALA A 20 13.43 4.91 -11.06
C ALA A 20 12.55 4.02 -10.18
N LEU A 21 12.41 4.39 -8.90
CA LEU A 21 11.58 3.65 -7.95
C LEU A 21 10.09 3.81 -8.28
N GLU A 22 9.44 2.70 -8.60
CA GLU A 22 7.99 2.62 -8.79
C GLU A 22 7.39 1.64 -7.77
N ILE A 23 6.26 2.02 -7.18
CA ILE A 23 5.57 1.20 -6.18
C ILE A 23 4.10 1.09 -6.54
N GLN A 24 3.66 -0.12 -6.87
CA GLN A 24 2.25 -0.41 -7.03
C GLN A 24 1.55 -0.51 -5.67
N TYR A 25 0.35 0.03 -5.58
CA TYR A 25 -0.44 0.03 -4.35
C TYR A 25 -1.94 -0.13 -4.64
N HIS A 26 -2.67 -0.57 -3.63
CA HIS A 26 -4.13 -0.58 -3.61
C HIS A 26 -4.65 0.38 -2.55
N THR A 27 -5.82 0.94 -2.84
CA THR A 27 -6.56 1.78 -1.90
C THR A 27 -8.00 1.33 -1.82
N TYR A 28 -8.58 1.40 -0.63
CA TYR A 28 -9.98 1.08 -0.38
C TYR A 28 -10.65 2.23 0.36
N GLY A 29 -11.90 2.53 0.01
CA GLY A 29 -12.64 3.65 0.59
C GLY A 29 -12.19 5.00 0.04
N ARG A 30 -12.47 6.08 0.80
CA ARG A 30 -12.20 7.46 0.38
C ARG A 30 -11.52 8.25 1.50
N LEU A 31 -10.43 8.94 1.16
CA LEU A 31 -9.79 9.89 2.07
C LEU A 31 -10.75 11.06 2.32
N ASN A 32 -11.00 11.36 3.59
CA ASN A 32 -11.86 12.48 3.95
C ASN A 32 -11.13 13.82 3.78
N ALA A 33 -11.87 14.93 3.85
CA ALA A 33 -11.31 16.26 3.64
C ALA A 33 -10.22 16.67 4.65
N ARG A 34 -10.20 16.07 5.85
CA ARG A 34 -9.18 16.34 6.88
C ARG A 34 -7.96 15.41 6.77
N ALA A 35 -8.02 14.41 5.88
CA ALA A 35 -7.03 13.36 5.71
C ALA A 35 -6.68 12.60 7.03
N ASP A 36 -7.63 12.50 7.97
CA ASP A 36 -7.43 11.87 9.28
C ASP A 36 -7.96 10.43 9.38
N ASN A 37 -8.49 9.88 8.28
CA ASN A 37 -9.04 8.52 8.23
C ASN A 37 -8.16 7.51 7.48
N ALA A 38 -6.89 7.83 7.22
CA ALA A 38 -5.96 6.93 6.56
C ALA A 38 -5.54 5.77 7.48
N VAL A 39 -5.54 4.55 6.94
CA VAL A 39 -5.02 3.35 7.61
C VAL A 39 -4.03 2.65 6.68
N TRP A 40 -2.81 2.42 7.15
CA TRP A 40 -1.78 1.75 6.38
C TRP A 40 -1.68 0.27 6.75
N VAL A 41 -1.68 -0.60 5.75
CA VAL A 41 -1.51 -2.05 5.92
C VAL A 41 -0.17 -2.46 5.32
N PHE A 42 0.63 -3.16 6.13
CA PHE A 42 1.82 -3.85 5.66
C PHE A 42 1.48 -5.32 5.40
N HIS A 43 1.82 -5.81 4.22
CA HIS A 43 1.72 -7.24 3.92
C HIS A 43 2.97 -7.99 4.43
N ALA A 44 2.84 -9.29 4.67
CA ALA A 44 3.96 -10.17 5.02
C ALA A 44 4.84 -10.51 3.80
N LEU A 45 5.87 -11.34 3.97
CA LEU A 45 6.89 -11.62 2.94
C LEU A 45 6.32 -12.04 1.57
N THR A 46 5.30 -12.91 1.55
CA THR A 46 4.71 -13.46 0.31
C THR A 46 3.39 -12.81 -0.06
N GLY A 47 3.00 -11.74 0.64
CA GLY A 47 1.80 -10.97 0.34
C GLY A 47 2.02 -9.95 -0.78
N ASN A 48 0.93 -9.30 -1.18
CA ASN A 48 0.92 -8.21 -2.14
C ASN A 48 0.07 -7.05 -1.60
N SER A 49 -0.04 -5.96 -2.36
CA SER A 49 -0.85 -4.79 -2.00
C SER A 49 -2.36 -5.06 -1.94
N ALA A 50 -2.86 -6.14 -2.55
CA ALA A 50 -4.26 -6.46 -2.62
C ALA A 50 -4.75 -7.17 -1.34
N VAL A 51 -4.94 -6.41 -0.25
CA VAL A 51 -5.31 -6.92 1.09
C VAL A 51 -6.49 -7.92 1.06
N HIS A 52 -7.48 -7.71 0.19
CA HIS A 52 -8.64 -8.60 0.08
C HIS A 52 -8.33 -10.03 -0.36
N GLU A 53 -7.19 -10.25 -1.03
CA GLU A 53 -6.79 -11.56 -1.53
C GLU A 53 -6.20 -12.44 -0.43
N TRP A 54 -5.41 -11.85 0.46
CA TRP A 54 -4.66 -12.59 1.49
C TRP A 54 -5.16 -12.35 2.92
N TRP A 55 -6.01 -11.35 3.15
CA TRP A 55 -6.65 -11.11 4.46
C TRP A 55 -8.13 -10.74 4.37
N PRO A 56 -8.96 -11.55 3.68
CA PRO A 56 -10.35 -11.21 3.41
C PRO A 56 -11.18 -11.03 4.68
N GLU A 57 -10.87 -11.73 5.78
CA GLU A 57 -11.61 -11.68 7.05
C GLU A 57 -11.52 -10.32 7.75
N MET A 58 -10.46 -9.56 7.49
CA MET A 58 -10.26 -8.25 8.11
C MET A 58 -11.00 -7.13 7.39
N MET A 59 -11.40 -7.34 6.13
CA MET A 59 -12.01 -6.31 5.30
C MET A 59 -13.53 -6.45 5.17
N GLY A 60 -14.22 -5.32 5.23
CA GLY A 60 -15.66 -5.23 4.98
C GLY A 60 -16.44 -4.46 6.07
N PRO A 61 -17.77 -4.33 5.90
CA PRO A 61 -18.61 -3.57 6.82
C PRO A 61 -18.50 -4.05 8.27
N GLY A 62 -18.21 -3.12 9.19
CA GLY A 62 -18.08 -3.41 10.63
C GLY A 62 -16.81 -4.16 11.04
N ARG A 63 -15.95 -4.53 10.08
CA ARG A 63 -14.66 -5.18 10.34
C ARG A 63 -13.55 -4.15 10.64
N PRO A 64 -12.38 -4.57 11.13
CA PRO A 64 -11.29 -3.64 11.45
C PRO A 64 -10.86 -2.79 10.26
N LEU A 65 -10.86 -3.35 9.05
CA LEU A 65 -10.53 -2.67 7.80
C LEU A 65 -11.82 -2.43 6.99
N ASP A 66 -12.69 -1.56 7.51
CA ASP A 66 -13.94 -1.16 6.85
C ASP A 66 -13.73 0.04 5.90
N PRO A 67 -13.87 -0.14 4.56
CA PRO A 67 -13.70 0.94 3.59
C PRO A 67 -14.79 2.04 3.66
N ALA A 68 -15.90 1.80 4.37
CA ALA A 68 -16.89 2.84 4.63
C ALA A 68 -16.44 3.83 5.72
N ARG A 69 -15.45 3.45 6.54
CA ARG A 69 -14.93 4.26 7.66
C ARG A 69 -13.53 4.80 7.38
N HIS A 70 -12.69 3.99 6.74
CA HIS A 70 -11.27 4.27 6.57
C HIS A 70 -10.90 4.42 5.09
N TYR A 71 -9.87 5.22 4.83
CA TYR A 71 -9.11 5.19 3.60
C TYR A 71 -7.92 4.26 3.79
N ILE A 72 -8.08 3.03 3.34
CA ILE A 72 -7.09 1.97 3.60
C ILE A 72 -6.10 1.95 2.44
N VAL A 73 -4.81 1.94 2.75
CA VAL A 73 -3.72 1.92 1.77
C VAL A 73 -2.82 0.73 2.06
N CYS A 74 -2.46 -0.02 1.03
CA CYS A 74 -1.43 -1.04 1.09
C CYS A 74 -0.56 -0.93 -0.16
N ALA A 75 0.74 -0.77 0.03
CA ALA A 75 1.72 -0.74 -1.05
C ALA A 75 2.49 -2.05 -1.08
N ASN A 76 2.92 -2.47 -2.26
CA ASN A 76 3.88 -3.56 -2.36
C ASN A 76 5.20 -3.13 -1.69
N MET A 77 5.79 -4.03 -0.92
CA MET A 77 7.11 -3.83 -0.32
C MET A 77 8.18 -3.77 -1.40
N LEU A 78 9.16 -2.86 -1.25
CA LEU A 78 10.27 -2.72 -2.18
C LEU A 78 11.00 -4.06 -2.40
N GLY A 79 11.22 -4.42 -3.67
CA GLY A 79 11.85 -5.69 -4.07
C GLY A 79 10.87 -6.87 -4.21
N SER A 80 9.58 -6.66 -4.00
CA SER A 80 8.52 -7.64 -4.27
C SER A 80 8.33 -7.85 -5.78
N CYS A 81 8.02 -9.08 -6.19
CA CYS A 81 7.71 -9.40 -7.59
C CYS A 81 6.29 -9.02 -8.02
N TYR A 82 5.50 -8.38 -7.15
CA TYR A 82 4.12 -7.97 -7.43
C TYR A 82 3.98 -6.52 -7.92
N GLY A 83 5.07 -5.83 -8.26
CA GLY A 83 5.04 -4.49 -8.86
C GLY A 83 5.84 -3.44 -8.11
N THR A 84 7.06 -3.79 -7.71
CA THR A 84 8.11 -2.92 -7.13
C THR A 84 9.48 -3.32 -7.66
#